data_AF-A0A0F3L214-F1
#
_entry.id   AF-A0A0F3L214-F1
#
_cell.length_a   1.000
_cell.length_b   1.000
_cell.length_c   1.000
_cell.angle_alpha   90.00
_cell.angle_beta   90.00
_cell.angle_gamma   90.00
#
_symmetry.space_group_name_H-M   'P 1'
#
loop_
_entity.id
_entity.type
_entity.pdbx_description
1 polymer ?
#
loop_
_entity_poly.entity_id
_entity_poly.type
_entity_poly.pdbx_seq_one_letter_code
_entity_poly.pdbx_strand_id
1 'polypeptide(L)'
;MYDIHRMPRVLWDAIAHASATERWFVCGYAPVGQPEPVAELIGNSWEVFGEDEKNPARKSPEWIAYSPLLPVAILAGFDVTLVGASAELADEVDCILNGKGTSLRDLTLRDFGPEESWAFLNTVLG
;
A
#
# COMPACT_ATOMS: atom_id res chain seq x y z
N MET A 1 13.31 -1.71 3.03
CA MET A 1 13.05 -2.40 4.32
C MET A 1 11.71 -1.91 4.83
N TYR A 2 10.68 -2.69 4.53
CA TYR A 2 9.33 -2.49 5.04
C TYR A 2 9.35 -2.29 6.56
N ASP A 3 8.82 -1.15 7.00
CA ASP A 3 8.46 -0.91 8.40
C ASP A 3 7.36 -1.91 8.82
N ILE A 4 6.99 -1.95 10.10
CA ILE A 4 5.91 -2.79 10.65
C ILE A 4 4.60 -2.74 9.84
N HIS A 5 4.42 -1.66 9.07
CA HIS A 5 3.28 -1.36 8.23
C HIS A 5 3.28 -2.03 6.84
N ARG A 6 4.34 -2.75 6.43
CA ARG A 6 4.42 -3.33 5.06
C ARG A 6 4.15 -2.34 3.92
N MET A 7 4.45 -1.07 4.16
CA MET A 7 4.31 0.03 3.20
C MET A 7 5.51 0.97 3.32
N PRO A 8 6.21 1.31 2.22
CA PRO A 8 7.25 2.33 2.25
C PRO A 8 6.61 3.70 2.48
N ARG A 9 7.14 4.48 3.44
CA ARG A 9 6.69 5.86 3.71
C ARG A 9 6.56 6.69 2.44
N VAL A 10 7.58 6.60 1.58
CA VAL A 10 7.65 7.40 0.35
C VAL A 10 6.48 7.12 -0.60
N LEU A 11 5.99 5.87 -0.63
CA LEU A 11 4.86 5.44 -1.44
C LEU A 11 3.53 5.88 -0.80
N TRP A 12 3.37 5.71 0.51
CA TRP A 12 2.21 6.24 1.23
C TRP A 12 2.05 7.75 1.02
N ASP A 13 3.12 8.52 1.22
CA ASP A 13 3.11 9.97 1.02
C ASP A 13 2.75 10.35 -0.43
N ALA A 14 3.22 9.58 -1.42
CA ALA A 14 2.89 9.81 -2.82
C ALA A 14 1.40 9.55 -3.11
N ILE A 15 0.85 8.44 -2.61
CA ILE A 15 -0.57 8.10 -2.78
C ILE A 15 -1.46 9.11 -2.04
N ALA A 16 -1.13 9.46 -0.80
CA ALA A 16 -1.85 10.45 -0.01
C ALA A 16 -1.91 11.82 -0.71
N HIS A 17 -0.80 12.24 -1.34
CA HIS A 17 -0.76 13.46 -2.13
C HIS A 17 -1.59 13.36 -3.41
N ALA A 18 -1.35 12.34 -4.24
CA ALA A 18 -2.01 12.17 -5.53
C ALA A 18 -3.54 11.98 -5.41
N SER A 19 -3.97 11.29 -4.37
CA SER A 19 -5.40 11.04 -4.11
C SER A 19 -6.15 12.25 -3.54
N ALA A 20 -5.45 13.26 -3.02
CA ALA A 20 -6.02 14.38 -2.27
C ALA A 20 -7.01 13.96 -1.16
N THR A 21 -6.92 12.71 -0.68
CA THR A 21 -7.84 12.16 0.32
C THR A 21 -7.26 12.36 1.71
N GLU A 22 -8.02 12.98 2.61
CA GLU A 22 -7.56 13.27 3.98
C GLU A 22 -7.52 12.04 4.90
N ARG A 23 -8.36 11.04 4.63
CA ARG A 23 -8.51 9.85 5.47
C ARG A 23 -8.82 8.60 4.67
N TRP A 24 -8.28 7.48 5.13
CA TRP A 24 -8.45 6.17 4.52
C TRP A 24 -9.08 5.21 5.52
N PHE A 25 -10.00 4.37 5.05
CA PHE A 25 -10.40 3.20 5.82
C PHE A 25 -9.31 2.15 5.67
N VAL A 26 -8.77 1.67 6.77
CA VAL A 26 -7.76 0.62 6.82
C VAL A 26 -8.36 -0.58 7.53
N CYS A 27 -8.33 -1.75 6.91
CA CYS A 27 -8.74 -3.00 7.52
C CYS A 27 -7.64 -4.06 7.37
N GLY A 28 -7.54 -4.97 8.34
CA GLY A 28 -6.74 -6.17 8.17
C GLY A 28 -7.38 -7.10 7.13
N TYR A 29 -6.60 -8.06 6.65
CA TYR A 29 -7.13 -9.15 5.83
C TYR A 29 -7.75 -10.25 6.72
N ALA A 30 -8.89 -10.80 6.30
CA ALA A 30 -9.43 -12.04 6.86
C ALA A 30 -9.55 -13.11 5.77
N PRO A 31 -9.17 -14.37 6.07
CA PRO A 31 -9.41 -15.48 5.16
C PRO A 31 -10.89 -15.65 4.82
N VAL A 32 -11.16 -16.20 3.63
CA VAL A 32 -12.53 -16.51 3.19
C VAL A 32 -13.24 -17.38 4.22
N GLY A 33 -14.45 -16.97 4.63
CA GLY A 33 -15.26 -17.65 5.63
C GLY A 33 -15.01 -17.22 7.07
N GLN A 34 -14.06 -16.32 7.31
CA GLN A 34 -13.91 -15.62 8.59
C GLN A 34 -14.66 -14.27 8.56
N PRO A 35 -15.07 -13.73 9.71
CA PRO A 35 -15.63 -12.38 9.79
C PRO A 35 -14.63 -11.35 9.24
N GLU A 36 -15.13 -10.39 8.46
CA GLU A 36 -14.31 -9.29 7.97
C GLU A 36 -13.79 -8.45 9.16
N PRO A 37 -12.50 -8.05 9.16
CA PRO A 37 -11.97 -7.22 10.23
C PRO A 37 -12.59 -5.83 10.17
N VAL A 38 -12.82 -5.24 11.34
CA VAL A 38 -13.35 -3.88 11.43
C VAL A 38 -12.36 -2.92 10.77
N ALA A 39 -12.86 -2.08 9.86
CA ALA A 39 -12.09 -1.02 9.26
C ALA A 39 -11.99 0.18 10.21
N GLU A 40 -10.79 0.73 10.35
CA GLU A 40 -10.51 1.95 11.12
C GLU A 40 -10.26 3.12 10.16
N LEU A 41 -10.78 4.29 10.50
CA LEU A 41 -10.58 5.49 9.70
C LEU A 41 -9.30 6.20 10.15
N ILE A 42 -8.26 6.13 9.33
CA ILE A 42 -6.90 6.61 9.64
C ILE A 42 -6.58 7.86 8.80
N GLY A 43 -5.87 8.82 9.39
CA GLY A 43 -5.41 10.01 8.68
C GLY A 43 -4.35 9.70 7.62
N ASN A 44 -4.27 10.54 6.59
CA ASN A 44 -3.40 10.31 5.43
C ASN A 44 -1.92 10.71 5.60
N SER A 45 -1.54 11.41 6.66
CA SER A 45 -0.11 11.71 6.90
C SER A 45 0.61 10.46 7.41
N TRP A 46 1.88 10.31 7.07
CA TRP A 46 2.67 9.18 7.57
C TRP A 46 2.76 9.16 9.10
N GLU A 47 2.81 10.32 9.74
CA GLU A 47 2.86 10.40 11.20
C GLU A 47 1.59 9.82 11.83
N VAL A 48 0.42 10.16 11.29
CA VAL A 48 -0.85 9.61 11.79
C VAL A 48 -0.97 8.13 11.45
N PHE A 49 -0.70 7.75 10.19
CA PHE A 49 -0.75 6.37 9.75
C PHE A 49 0.22 5.48 10.56
N GLY A 50 1.45 5.95 10.73
CA GLY A 50 2.54 5.20 11.34
C GLY A 50 2.46 5.10 12.86
N GLU A 51 1.83 6.06 13.55
CA GLU A 51 1.79 6.10 15.02
C GLU A 51 0.45 5.67 15.63
N ASP A 52 -0.64 5.63 14.86
CA ASP A 52 -1.96 5.25 15.38
C ASP A 52 -2.00 3.77 15.83
N GLU A 53 -2.14 3.54 17.13
CA GLU A 53 -2.19 2.19 17.73
C GLU A 53 -3.41 1.37 17.29
N LYS A 54 -4.45 2.03 16.76
CA LYS A 54 -5.63 1.37 16.18
C LYS A 54 -5.41 0.95 14.74
N ASN A 55 -4.41 1.49 14.05
CA ASN A 55 -4.14 1.16 12.65
C ASN A 55 -3.94 -0.36 12.46
N PRO A 56 -4.85 -1.04 11.72
CA PRO A 56 -4.73 -2.47 11.47
C PRO A 56 -3.44 -2.87 10.75
N ALA A 57 -2.81 -1.96 9.99
CA ALA A 57 -1.52 -2.19 9.35
C ALA A 57 -0.38 -2.50 10.33
N ARG A 58 -0.53 -2.17 11.62
CA ARG A 58 0.46 -2.50 12.67
C ARG A 58 0.32 -3.92 13.23
N LYS A 59 -0.85 -4.53 13.05
CA LYS A 59 -1.23 -5.80 13.71
C LYS A 59 -1.46 -6.91 12.69
N SER A 60 -1.78 -6.56 11.45
CA SER A 60 -2.08 -7.49 10.38
C SER A 60 -0.90 -7.62 9.42
N PRO A 61 -0.46 -8.84 9.06
CA PRO A 61 0.59 -9.04 8.07
C PRO A 61 0.14 -8.62 6.66
N GLU A 62 -1.17 -8.59 6.41
CA GLU A 62 -1.80 -8.16 5.17
C GLU A 62 -2.96 -7.22 5.51
N TRP A 63 -3.10 -6.12 4.78
CA TRP A 63 -4.14 -5.12 5.03
C TRP A 63 -4.54 -4.40 3.74
N ILE A 64 -5.72 -3.79 3.79
CA ILE A 64 -6.28 -3.03 2.69
C ILE A 64 -6.55 -1.61 3.20
N ALA A 65 -6.14 -0.60 2.44
CA ALA A 65 -6.63 0.76 2.61
C ALA A 65 -7.48 1.17 1.43
N TYR A 66 -8.64 1.76 1.66
CA TYR A 66 -9.52 2.26 0.61
C TYR A 66 -10.19 3.57 1.01
N SER A 67 -10.64 4.32 0.01
CA SER A 67 -11.45 5.52 0.20
C SER A 67 -12.81 5.31 -0.47
N PRO A 68 -13.95 5.59 0.19
CA PRO A 68 -15.25 5.52 -0.47
C PRO A 68 -15.45 6.64 -1.49
N LEU A 69 -14.56 7.65 -1.50
CA LEU A 69 -14.63 8.80 -2.39
C LEU A 69 -13.85 8.59 -3.70
N LEU A 70 -13.00 7.56 -3.75
CA LEU A 70 -12.14 7.27 -4.89
C LEU A 70 -12.21 5.78 -5.24
N PRO A 71 -12.20 5.42 -6.53
CA PRO A 71 -12.22 4.03 -6.96
C PRO A 71 -10.85 3.34 -6.79
N VAL A 72 -10.11 3.61 -5.71
CA VAL A 72 -8.77 3.06 -5.46
C VAL A 72 -8.69 2.34 -4.12
N ALA A 73 -8.02 1.20 -4.13
CA ALA A 73 -7.62 0.47 -2.94
C ALA A 73 -6.12 0.17 -2.99
N ILE A 74 -5.48 0.20 -1.82
CA ILE A 74 -4.11 -0.22 -1.58
C ILE A 74 -4.20 -1.58 -0.93
N LEU A 75 -3.62 -2.59 -1.56
CA LEU A 75 -3.44 -3.92 -0.98
C LEU A 75 -1.98 -4.01 -0.58
N ALA A 76 -1.72 -4.18 0.71
CA ALA A 76 -0.38 -4.27 1.25
C ALA A 76 -0.22 -5.58 2.01
N GLY A 77 0.74 -6.40 1.58
CA GLY A 77 1.03 -7.69 2.20
C GLY A 77 2.50 -8.04 2.02
N PHE A 78 2.77 -8.98 1.12
CA PHE A 78 4.14 -9.21 0.66
C PHE A 78 4.62 -8.01 -0.15
N ASP A 79 3.83 -7.61 -1.16
CA ASP A 79 3.99 -6.44 -2.02
C ASP A 79 2.92 -5.37 -1.74
N VAL A 80 3.06 -4.21 -2.39
CA VAL A 80 2.05 -3.14 -2.37
C VAL A 80 1.47 -2.97 -3.76
N THR A 81 0.17 -3.19 -3.89
CA THR A 81 -0.57 -3.05 -5.15
C THR A 81 -1.65 -1.99 -5.03
N LEU A 82 -1.71 -1.09 -6.02
CA LEU A 82 -2.80 -0.13 -6.20
C LEU A 82 -3.83 -0.71 -7.17
N VAL A 83 -5.05 -0.96 -6.69
CA VAL A 83 -6.15 -1.52 -7.48
C VAL A 83 -7.19 -0.45 -7.76
N GLY A 84 -7.62 -0.34 -9.01
CA GLY A 84 -8.68 0.59 -9.45
C GLY A 84 -8.22 2.04 -9.65
N ALA A 85 -6.94 2.35 -9.40
CA ALA A 85 -6.35 3.65 -9.69
C ALA A 85 -6.61 4.07 -11.15
N SER A 86 -7.07 5.31 -11.36
CA SER A 86 -7.14 5.90 -12.70
C SER A 86 -5.73 6.11 -13.27
N ALA A 87 -5.61 6.20 -14.59
CA ALA A 87 -4.34 6.53 -15.24
C ALA A 87 -3.76 7.84 -14.68
N GLU A 88 -4.60 8.85 -14.49
CA GLU A 88 -4.19 10.15 -13.92
C GLU A 88 -3.61 10.01 -12.50
N LEU A 89 -4.24 9.20 -11.64
CA LEU A 89 -3.74 8.97 -10.28
C LEU A 89 -2.42 8.18 -10.31
N ALA A 90 -2.32 7.17 -11.17
CA ALA A 90 -1.10 6.37 -11.32
C ALA A 90 0.06 7.23 -11.84
N ASP A 91 -0.17 8.03 -12.87
CA ASP A 91 0.83 8.94 -13.45
C ASP A 91 1.32 9.98 -12.43
N GLU A 92 0.42 10.52 -11.61
CA GLU A 92 0.78 11.47 -10.55
C GLU A 92 1.62 10.80 -9.45
N VAL A 93 1.27 9.59 -9.02
CA VAL A 93 2.08 8.82 -8.07
C VAL A 93 3.48 8.58 -8.64
N ASP A 94 3.59 8.15 -9.90
CA ASP A 94 4.87 7.92 -10.57
C ASP A 94 5.70 9.22 -10.69
N CYS A 95 5.06 10.34 -11.02
CA CYS A 95 5.68 11.66 -11.06
C CYS A 95 6.30 12.04 -9.70
N ILE A 96 5.55 11.87 -8.61
CA ILE A 96 6.00 12.18 -7.25
C ILE A 96 7.16 11.27 -6.83
N LEU A 97 7.07 9.97 -7.10
CA LEU A 97 8.13 9.01 -6.79
C LEU A 97 9.41 9.35 -7.55
N ASN A 98 9.29 9.65 -8.85
CA ASN A 98 10.43 10.03 -9.68
C ASN A 98 11.09 11.33 -9.18
N GLY A 99 10.29 12.32 -8.76
CA GLY A 99 10.79 13.54 -8.11
C GLY A 99 11.56 13.28 -6.81
N LYS A 100 11.33 12.15 -6.15
CA LYS A 100 12.07 11.68 -4.97
C LYS A 100 13.23 10.71 -5.32
N GLY A 101 13.56 10.55 -6.59
CA GLY A 101 14.66 9.70 -7.06
C GLY A 101 14.40 8.19 -6.88
N THR A 102 13.15 7.76 -6.97
CA THR A 102 12.74 6.36 -6.88
C THR A 102 11.60 6.07 -7.86
N SER A 103 11.26 4.81 -8.03
CA SER A 103 10.06 4.37 -8.77
C SER A 103 9.40 3.22 -8.01
N LEU A 104 8.17 2.84 -8.39
CA LEU A 104 7.56 1.60 -7.89
C LEU A 104 8.49 0.41 -8.12
N ARG A 105 9.09 0.30 -9.32
CA ARG A 105 10.07 -0.75 -9.65
C ARG A 105 11.26 -0.73 -8.69
N ASP A 106 11.85 0.42 -8.39
CA ASP A 106 12.99 0.50 -7.48
C ASP A 106 12.62 0.12 -6.05
N LEU A 107 11.41 0.48 -5.60
CA LEU A 107 10.90 0.07 -4.30
C LEU A 107 10.75 -1.45 -4.25
N THR A 108 10.12 -2.05 -5.26
CA THR A 108 9.98 -3.50 -5.40
C THR A 108 11.34 -4.22 -5.43
N LEU A 109 12.30 -3.72 -6.22
CA LEU A 109 13.67 -4.29 -6.30
C LEU A 109 14.41 -4.21 -4.96
N ARG A 110 14.27 -3.11 -4.22
CA ARG A 110 14.90 -2.96 -2.90
C ARG A 110 14.37 -3.97 -1.89
N ASP A 111 13.10 -4.34 -2.01
CA ASP A 111 12.45 -5.19 -1.03
C ASP A 111 12.53 -6.68 -1.36
N PHE A 112 12.53 -7.06 -2.64
CA PHE A 112 12.58 -8.47 -3.05
C PHE A 112 13.89 -8.90 -3.75
N GLY A 113 14.80 -7.97 -3.99
CA GLY A 113 15.96 -8.20 -4.84
C GLY A 113 15.59 -8.18 -6.33
N PRO A 114 16.53 -8.55 -7.22
CA PRO A 114 16.28 -8.58 -8.67
C PRO A 114 15.19 -9.60 -9.02
N GLU A 115 14.47 -9.35 -10.12
CA GLU A 115 13.37 -10.22 -10.61
C GLU A 115 13.78 -11.70 -10.72
N GLU A 116 15.04 -11.98 -11.03
CA GLU A 116 15.65 -13.32 -11.09
C GLU A 116 15.58 -14.08 -9.76
N SER A 117 15.45 -13.36 -8.64
CA SER A 117 15.34 -13.92 -7.29
C SER A 117 13.89 -14.20 -6.88
N TRP A 118 12.89 -13.81 -7.69
CA TRP A 118 11.47 -13.95 -7.37
C TRP A 118 10.94 -15.33 -7.78
N ALA A 119 11.58 -16.39 -7.29
CA ALA A 119 11.28 -17.79 -7.65
C ALA A 119 9.81 -18.19 -7.42
N PHE A 120 9.09 -17.48 -6.55
CA PHE A 120 7.67 -17.71 -6.25
C PHE A 120 6.73 -17.25 -7.38
N LEU A 121 7.09 -16.27 -8.22
CA LEU A 121 6.25 -15.85 -9.37
C LEU A 121 6.25 -16.88 -10.49
N ASN A 122 7.35 -17.62 -10.64
CA ASN A 122 7.43 -18.75 -11.58
C ASN A 122 6.53 -19.93 -11.19
N THR A 123 6.02 -19.96 -9.94
CA THR A 123 5.11 -21.03 -9.48
C THR A 123 3.64 -20.68 -9.68
N VAL A 124 3.29 -19.39 -9.85
CA VAL A 124 1.90 -18.94 -10.03
C VAL A 124 1.50 -18.84 -11.51
N LEU A 125 2.49 -18.73 -12.42
CA LEU A 125 2.29 -18.67 -13.87
C LEU A 125 2.65 -20.00 -14.59
N GLY A 126 2.93 -21.06 -13.83
CA GLY A 126 3.27 -22.40 -14.34
C GLY A 126 2.11 -23.38 -14.27
#